data_AF-B2BHG2-F1
#
_entry.id   AF-B2BHG2-F1
#
_cell.length_a   1.000
_cell.length_b   1.000
_cell.length_c   1.000
_cell.angle_alpha   90.00
_cell.angle_beta   90.00
_cell.angle_gamma   90.00
#
_symmetry.space_group_name_H-M   'P 1'
#
loop_
_entity.id
_entity.type
_entity.pdbx_description
1 polymer ?
#
loop_
_entity_poly.entity_id
_entity_poly.type
_entity_poly.pdbx_seq_one_letter_code
_entity_poly.pdbx_strand_id
1 'polypeptide(L)'
;MEHSLRTALWVFCLFGFLQATPPCYGQGDLGFCFLQQHVKCVNVTFTYPINVQAKCSRDALQVFVQGLNNATTDCQDDQEIIPDTLESLAWKFPTTDSTNCKLQTKESQFEDFVKDLERLVQLINASGDK
;
A
#
# COMPACT_ATOMS: atom_id res chain seq x y z
N MET A 1 4.61 26.25 44.96
CA MET A 1 3.72 25.52 44.02
C MET A 1 4.22 25.52 42.58
N GLU A 2 5.18 26.39 42.18
CA GLU A 2 5.67 26.46 40.79
C GLU A 2 6.51 25.25 40.35
N HIS A 3 7.26 24.63 41.26
CA HIS A 3 8.12 23.49 40.91
C HIS A 3 7.34 22.25 40.45
N SER A 4 6.17 21.99 41.04
CA SER A 4 5.32 20.84 40.69
C SER A 4 4.63 20.99 39.33
N LEU A 5 4.29 22.22 38.94
CA LEU A 5 3.67 22.54 37.65
C LEU A 5 4.65 22.35 36.49
N ARG A 6 5.92 22.71 36.68
CA ARG A 6 6.96 22.53 35.67
C ARG A 6 7.20 21.05 35.36
N THR A 7 7.28 20.20 36.38
CA THR A 7 7.47 18.75 36.19
C THR A 7 6.28 18.09 35.50
N ALA A 8 5.05 18.50 35.84
CA ALA A 8 3.85 17.98 35.18
C ALA A 8 3.81 18.32 33.69
N LEU A 9 4.23 19.52 33.29
CA LEU A 9 4.33 19.94 31.89
C LEU A 9 5.35 19.10 31.10
N TRP A 10 6.51 18.78 31.68
CA TRP A 10 7.51 17.91 31.03
C TRP A 10 6.99 16.48 30.81
N VAL A 11 6.30 15.92 31.80
CA VAL A 11 5.69 14.58 31.68
C VAL A 11 4.58 14.60 30.63
N PHE A 12 3.72 15.61 30.60
CA PHE A 12 2.63 15.70 29.63
C PHE A 12 3.14 15.88 28.19
N CYS A 13 4.18 16.70 27.98
CA CYS A 13 4.84 16.82 26.68
C CYS A 13 5.45 15.49 26.23
N LEU A 14 6.15 14.76 27.11
CA LEU A 14 6.73 13.46 26.78
C LEU A 14 5.67 12.41 26.41
N PHE A 15 4.54 12.38 27.13
CA PHE A 15 3.41 11.52 26.77
C PHE A 15 2.73 11.92 25.45
N GLY A 16 2.64 13.23 25.15
CA GLY A 16 2.09 13.72 23.89
C GLY A 16 2.92 13.31 22.67
N PHE A 17 4.25 13.29 22.78
CA PHE A 17 5.12 12.82 21.69
C PHE A 17 5.06 11.29 21.48
N LEU A 18 4.80 10.52 22.54
CA LEU A 18 4.63 9.06 22.45
C LEU A 18 3.29 8.63 21.85
N GLN A 19 2.28 9.51 21.81
CA GLN A 19 0.97 9.24 21.20
C GLN A 19 0.83 9.77 19.77
N ALA A 20 1.85 10.44 19.23
CA ALA A 20 1.88 10.78 17.81
C ALA A 20 2.23 9.53 17.00
N THR A 21 1.25 8.65 16.80
CA THR A 21 1.37 7.53 15.87
C THR A 21 1.70 8.10 14.49
N PRO A 22 2.83 7.71 13.86
CA PRO A 22 3.12 8.17 12.52
C PRO A 22 2.01 7.73 11.57
N PRO A 23 1.64 8.54 10.57
CA PRO A 23 0.54 8.23 9.65
C PRO A 23 0.71 6.90 8.89
N CYS A 24 1.91 6.32 8.90
CA CYS A 24 2.25 5.08 8.20
C CYS A 24 2.60 3.88 9.11
N TYR A 25 2.38 3.94 10.43
CA TYR A 25 2.66 2.80 11.32
C TYR A 25 1.42 1.89 11.48
N GLY A 26 1.07 1.19 10.40
CA GLY A 26 0.15 0.06 10.42
C GLY A 26 0.93 -1.26 10.42
N GLN A 27 0.79 -2.08 11.46
CA GLN A 27 1.36 -3.44 11.47
C GLN A 27 0.77 -4.26 10.31
N GLY A 28 1.61 -4.63 9.34
CA GLY A 28 1.24 -5.50 8.22
C GLY A 28 0.91 -4.78 6.90
N ASP A 29 1.09 -3.46 6.84
CA ASP A 29 1.01 -2.69 5.60
C ASP A 29 2.25 -3.00 4.74
N LEU A 30 2.06 -3.33 3.46
CA LEU A 30 3.13 -3.66 2.51
C LEU A 30 3.88 -2.40 2.02
N GLY A 31 3.95 -1.39 2.88
CA GLY A 31 4.47 -0.07 2.54
C GLY A 31 3.55 0.76 1.66
N PHE A 32 2.25 0.48 1.59
CA PHE A 32 1.32 1.24 0.73
C PHE A 32 1.26 2.72 1.13
N CYS A 33 1.36 3.03 2.42
CA CYS A 33 1.48 4.41 2.88
C CYS A 33 2.73 5.13 2.35
N PHE A 34 3.87 4.44 2.25
CA PHE A 34 5.09 5.01 1.67
C PHE A 34 4.96 5.21 0.17
N LEU A 35 4.32 4.28 -0.55
CA LEU A 35 4.00 4.45 -1.97
C LEU A 35 3.21 5.74 -2.20
N GLN A 36 2.17 5.99 -1.42
CA GLN A 36 1.34 7.19 -1.57
C GLN A 36 2.08 8.50 -1.24
N GLN A 37 3.04 8.47 -0.31
CA GLN A 37 3.74 9.68 0.13
C GLN A 37 4.96 10.05 -0.73
N HIS A 38 5.70 9.04 -1.20
CA HIS A 38 7.01 9.25 -1.81
C HIS A 38 7.01 9.09 -3.32
N VAL A 39 6.08 8.31 -3.88
CA VAL A 39 5.98 8.13 -5.33
C VAL A 39 5.13 9.22 -5.95
N LYS A 40 5.67 9.88 -6.98
CA LYS A 40 4.98 10.93 -7.73
C LYS A 40 4.86 10.55 -9.20
N CYS A 41 3.63 10.33 -9.64
CA CYS A 41 3.31 10.08 -11.04
C CYS A 41 2.61 11.31 -11.62
N VAL A 42 3.17 11.93 -12.66
CA VAL A 42 2.58 13.11 -13.30
C VAL A 42 2.03 12.72 -14.67
N ASN A 43 0.73 12.90 -14.88
CA ASN A 43 0.02 12.58 -16.14
C ASN A 43 0.07 11.10 -16.55
N VAL A 44 0.20 10.18 -15.60
CA VAL A 44 0.16 8.73 -15.85
C VAL A 44 -1.17 8.17 -15.39
N THR A 45 -1.83 7.39 -16.24
CA THR A 45 -3.04 6.64 -15.89
C THR A 45 -2.71 5.18 -15.69
N PHE A 46 -3.28 4.59 -14.65
CA PHE A 46 -3.06 3.20 -14.27
C PHE A 46 -4.33 2.39 -14.50
N THR A 47 -4.20 1.30 -15.24
CA THR A 47 -5.26 0.32 -15.39
C THR A 47 -5.25 -0.64 -14.20
N TYR A 48 -6.41 -0.84 -13.57
CA TYR A 48 -6.58 -1.75 -12.46
C TYR A 48 -7.88 -2.54 -12.57
N PRO A 49 -7.94 -3.74 -11.98
CA PRO A 49 -9.14 -4.57 -12.01
C PRO A 49 -10.21 -4.08 -11.02
N ILE A 50 -11.46 -4.14 -11.44
CA ILE A 50 -12.64 -3.80 -10.62
C ILE A 50 -13.56 -5.01 -10.49
N ASN A 51 -14.42 -5.00 -9.45
CA ASN A 51 -15.39 -6.07 -9.19
C ASN A 51 -14.74 -7.48 -9.10
N VAL A 52 -13.57 -7.54 -8.46
CA VAL A 52 -12.77 -8.77 -8.35
C VAL A 52 -13.50 -9.79 -7.49
N GLN A 53 -13.81 -10.96 -8.06
CA GLN A 53 -14.30 -12.10 -7.29
C GLN A 53 -13.16 -12.73 -6.51
N ALA A 54 -13.42 -13.27 -5.32
CA ALA A 54 -12.38 -13.85 -4.46
C ALA A 54 -11.48 -14.88 -5.17
N LYS A 55 -12.06 -15.73 -6.02
CA LYS A 55 -11.34 -16.72 -6.84
C LYS A 55 -10.40 -16.13 -7.91
N CYS A 56 -10.57 -14.85 -8.26
CA CYS A 56 -9.78 -14.15 -9.27
C CYS A 56 -8.83 -13.13 -8.64
N SER A 57 -8.68 -13.16 -7.31
CA SER A 57 -7.88 -12.19 -6.56
C SER A 57 -6.39 -12.25 -6.94
N ARG A 58 -5.85 -13.44 -7.25
CA ARG A 58 -4.47 -13.61 -7.73
C ARG A 58 -4.26 -13.03 -9.13
N ASP A 59 -5.19 -13.26 -10.05
CA ASP A 59 -5.13 -12.68 -11.40
C ASP A 59 -5.23 -11.15 -11.35
N ALA A 60 -6.11 -10.65 -10.47
CA ALA A 60 -6.22 -9.22 -10.21
C ALA A 60 -4.93 -8.65 -9.64
N LEU A 61 -4.27 -9.35 -8.71
CA LEU A 61 -3.02 -8.92 -8.12
C LEU A 61 -1.91 -8.81 -9.18
N GLN A 62 -1.88 -9.73 -10.15
CA GLN A 62 -0.92 -9.68 -11.25
C GLN A 62 -1.06 -8.40 -12.08
N VAL A 63 -2.28 -7.93 -12.33
CA VAL A 63 -2.52 -6.65 -13.02
C VAL A 63 -1.95 -5.48 -12.22
N PHE A 64 -2.13 -5.46 -10.90
CA PHE A 64 -1.55 -4.43 -10.05
C PHE A 64 -0.01 -4.50 -10.00
N VAL A 65 0.57 -5.71 -9.92
CA VAL A 65 2.03 -5.90 -9.96
C VAL A 65 2.59 -5.37 -11.28
N GLN A 66 1.91 -5.64 -12.41
CA GLN A 66 2.31 -5.09 -13.70
C GLN A 66 2.19 -3.56 -13.74
N GLY A 67 1.11 -3.00 -13.16
CA GLY A 67 0.94 -1.55 -13.04
C GLY A 67 2.04 -0.88 -12.23
N LEU A 68 2.43 -1.46 -11.08
CA LEU A 68 3.56 -1.00 -10.27
C LEU A 68 4.88 -1.14 -11.03
N ASN A 69 5.08 -2.23 -11.76
CA ASN A 69 6.29 -2.41 -12.56
C ASN A 69 6.42 -1.33 -13.64
N ASN A 70 5.33 -0.95 -14.30
CA ASN A 70 5.33 0.18 -15.23
C ASN A 70 5.56 1.52 -14.51
N ALA A 71 5.05 1.68 -13.28
CA ALA A 71 5.29 2.88 -12.47
C ALA A 71 6.78 3.11 -12.17
N THR A 72 7.62 2.07 -12.16
CA THR A 72 9.08 2.23 -11.94
C THR A 72 9.76 3.08 -13.01
N THR A 73 9.22 3.12 -14.23
CA THR A 73 9.76 3.95 -15.32
C THR A 73 9.00 5.27 -15.48
N ASP A 74 7.72 5.27 -15.14
CA ASP A 74 6.81 6.37 -15.46
C ASP A 74 6.62 7.36 -14.30
N CYS A 75 7.04 6.98 -13.09
CA CYS A 75 6.91 7.78 -11.88
C CYS A 75 8.27 8.12 -11.26
N GLN A 76 8.29 9.22 -10.51
CA GLN A 76 9.43 9.57 -9.67
C GLN A 76 9.34 8.79 -8.35
N ASP A 77 10.37 7.99 -8.08
CA ASP A 77 10.53 7.18 -6.87
C ASP A 77 11.97 7.30 -6.36
N ASP A 78 12.27 8.41 -5.68
CA ASP A 78 13.63 8.73 -5.24
C ASP A 78 14.15 7.79 -4.13
N GLN A 79 13.28 6.95 -3.56
CA GLN A 79 13.56 6.09 -2.40
C GLN A 79 13.43 4.60 -2.71
N GLU A 80 13.25 4.22 -3.97
CA GLU A 80 13.11 2.82 -4.40
C GLU A 80 11.93 2.09 -3.72
N ILE A 81 10.87 2.82 -3.36
CA ILE A 81 9.68 2.29 -2.68
C ILE A 81 8.89 1.34 -3.57
N ILE A 82 8.82 1.61 -4.88
CA ILE A 82 8.11 0.74 -5.83
C ILE A 82 8.81 -0.63 -5.94
N PRO A 83 10.15 -0.71 -6.18
CA PRO A 83 10.89 -1.96 -6.07
C PRO A 83 10.67 -2.72 -4.76
N ASP A 84 10.77 -2.04 -3.61
CA ASP A 84 10.60 -2.66 -2.29
C ASP A 84 9.19 -3.25 -2.11
N THR A 85 8.18 -2.54 -2.60
CA THR A 85 6.78 -3.01 -2.56
C THR A 85 6.59 -4.22 -3.48
N LEU A 86 7.18 -4.20 -4.67
CA LEU A 86 7.13 -5.32 -5.62
C LEU A 86 7.78 -6.58 -5.02
N GLU A 87 8.94 -6.45 -4.38
CA GLU A 87 9.61 -7.55 -3.70
C GLU A 87 8.74 -8.09 -2.55
N SER A 88 8.18 -7.20 -1.74
CA SER A 88 7.28 -7.56 -0.63
C SER A 88 6.03 -8.30 -1.10
N LEU A 89 5.45 -7.87 -2.22
CA LEU A 89 4.31 -8.54 -2.86
C LEU A 89 4.69 -9.92 -3.40
N ALA A 90 5.83 -10.04 -4.08
CA ALA A 90 6.32 -11.30 -4.62
C ALA A 90 6.63 -12.32 -3.52
N TRP A 91 7.21 -11.85 -2.41
CA TRP A 91 7.48 -12.69 -1.24
C TRP A 91 6.19 -13.18 -0.56
N LYS A 92 5.21 -12.28 -0.37
CA LYS A 92 3.97 -12.60 0.33
C LYS A 92 2.98 -13.39 -0.51
N PHE A 93 2.95 -13.15 -1.81
CA PHE A 93 2.05 -13.77 -2.77
C PHE A 93 2.86 -14.42 -3.90
N PRO A 94 3.59 -15.52 -3.60
CA PRO A 94 4.37 -16.21 -4.61
C PRO A 94 3.44 -16.67 -5.75
N THR A 95 3.90 -16.48 -6.98
CA THR A 95 3.17 -16.78 -8.19
C THR A 95 2.70 -18.24 -8.19
N THR A 96 1.38 -18.43 -8.13
CA THR A 96 0.73 -19.72 -8.40
C THR A 96 -0.10 -19.58 -9.66
N ASP A 97 -0.40 -20.71 -10.31
CA ASP A 97 -1.11 -20.75 -11.58
C ASP A 97 -2.33 -19.81 -11.61
N SER A 98 -2.26 -18.85 -12.53
CA SER A 98 -3.34 -17.93 -12.83
C SER A 98 -4.56 -18.74 -13.27
N THR A 99 -5.70 -18.51 -12.62
CA THR A 99 -6.97 -18.91 -13.20
C THR A 99 -7.24 -17.99 -14.38
N ASN A 100 -7.68 -18.49 -15.54
CA ASN A 100 -8.09 -17.61 -16.65
C ASN A 100 -9.38 -16.85 -16.32
N CYS A 101 -9.34 -15.94 -15.34
CA CYS A 101 -10.44 -15.07 -14.96
C CYS A 101 -10.53 -13.89 -15.92
N LYS A 102 -11.74 -13.62 -16.41
CA LYS A 102 -12.03 -12.41 -17.17
C LYS A 102 -12.23 -11.24 -16.20
N LEU A 103 -11.18 -10.44 -16.01
CA LEU A 103 -11.22 -9.24 -15.19
C LEU A 103 -11.85 -8.07 -15.94
N GLN A 104 -12.65 -7.28 -15.25
CA GLN A 104 -13.06 -5.95 -15.73
C GLN A 104 -12.02 -4.95 -15.24
N THR A 105 -11.65 -3.99 -16.08
CA THR A 105 -10.63 -3.01 -15.74
C THR A 105 -11.18 -1.59 -15.80
N LYS A 106 -10.55 -0.69 -15.04
CA LYS A 106 -10.80 0.74 -15.04
C LYS A 106 -9.46 1.48 -14.99
N GLU A 107 -9.45 2.74 -15.40
CA GLU A 107 -8.30 3.63 -15.30
C GLU A 107 -8.45 4.57 -14.10
N SER A 108 -7.33 4.85 -13.42
CA SER A 108 -7.27 5.84 -12.34
C SER A 108 -5.90 6.50 -12.24
N GLN A 109 -5.80 7.49 -11.35
CA GLN A 109 -4.53 8.07 -10.93
C GLN A 109 -3.82 7.13 -9.94
N PHE A 110 -2.51 7.32 -9.77
CA PHE A 110 -1.69 6.46 -8.92
C PHE A 110 -2.21 6.31 -7.49
N GLU A 111 -2.71 7.38 -6.86
CA GLU A 111 -3.21 7.32 -5.48
C GLU A 111 -4.41 6.37 -5.33
N ASP A 112 -5.37 6.45 -6.25
CA ASP A 112 -6.54 5.57 -6.27
C ASP A 112 -6.14 4.13 -6.60
N PHE A 113 -5.21 3.97 -7.54
CA PHE A 113 -4.62 2.67 -7.88
C PHE A 113 -4.01 1.99 -6.66
N VAL A 114 -3.20 2.70 -5.86
CA VAL A 114 -2.58 2.13 -4.65
C VAL A 114 -3.64 1.79 -3.59
N LYS A 115 -4.68 2.62 -3.41
CA LYS A 115 -5.79 2.32 -2.48
C LYS A 115 -6.53 1.05 -2.87
N ASP A 116 -6.77 0.83 -4.15
CA ASP A 116 -7.46 -0.38 -4.61
C ASP A 116 -6.57 -1.63 -4.55
N LEU A 117 -5.25 -1.49 -4.72
CA LEU A 117 -4.28 -2.54 -4.44
C LEU A 117 -4.30 -2.95 -2.96
N GLU A 118 -4.27 -1.97 -2.06
CA GLU A 118 -4.34 -2.23 -0.62
C GLU A 118 -5.61 -3.01 -0.26
N ARG A 119 -6.77 -2.60 -0.79
CA ARG A 119 -8.05 -3.30 -0.61
C ARG A 119 -8.00 -4.74 -1.13
N LEU A 120 -7.39 -4.97 -2.29
CA LEU A 120 -7.25 -6.31 -2.84
C LEU A 120 -6.38 -7.19 -1.93
N VAL A 121 -5.25 -6.68 -1.44
CA VAL A 121 -4.37 -7.40 -0.51
C VAL A 121 -5.09 -7.73 0.79
N GLN A 122 -5.89 -6.79 1.33
CA GLN A 122 -6.71 -7.05 2.51
C GLN A 122 -7.73 -8.16 2.25
N LEU A 123 -8.35 -8.18 1.06
CA LEU A 123 -9.29 -9.23 0.65
C LEU A 123 -8.61 -10.60 0.57
N ILE A 124 -7.40 -10.69 -0.01
CA ILE A 124 -6.62 -11.94 -0.09
C ILE A 124 -6.26 -12.44 1.32
N ASN A 125 -5.80 -11.54 2.20
CA ASN A 125 -5.47 -11.91 3.57
C ASN A 125 -6.71 -12.40 4.35
N ALA A 126 -7.89 -11.83 4.08
CA ALA A 126 -9.14 -12.22 4.72
C ALA A 126 -9.70 -13.57 4.19
N SER A 127 -9.43 -13.93 2.92
CA SER A 127 -9.93 -15.17 2.33
C SER A 127 -9.19 -16.43 2.78
N GLY A 128 -8.11 -16.30 3.56
CA GLY A 128 -7.37 -17.44 4.13
C GLY A 128 -6.65 -18.29 3.09
N ASP A 129 -6.44 -17.75 1.89
CA ASP A 129 -5.72 -18.37 0.77
C ASP A 129 -4.22 -18.34 1.11
N LYS A 130 -3.79 -19.27 1.97
CA LYS A 130 -2.40 -19.53 2.34
C LYS A 130 -1.82 -20.66 1.51
#